data_AF-A0A3M0GCT5-F1
#
_entry.id   AF-A0A3M0GCT5-F1
#
_cell.length_a   1.000
_cell.length_b   1.000
_cell.length_c   1.000
_cell.angle_alpha   90.00
_cell.angle_beta   90.00
_cell.angle_gamma   90.00
#
_symmetry.space_group_name_H-M   'P 1'
#
loop_
_entity.id
_entity.type
_entity.pdbx_description
1 polymer ?
#
loop_
_entity_poly.entity_id
_entity_poly.type
_entity_poly.pdbx_seq_one_letter_code
_entity_poly.pdbx_strand_id
1 'polypeptide(L)'
;MTEDQYEDSTLSVNADTLTIRGYYFPWFGAKRVPLSSIRIVTRLPLTTWGGRWRIWGSTTLQYWANLDVRRTRKDTAFTVDIGASIMPFITPERPDQFERVLRAAVPAVPFVVKS
;
A
#
# COMPACT_ATOMS: atom_id res chain seq x y z
N MET A 1 20.71 0.72 -9.88
CA MET A 1 19.29 0.60 -9.46
C MET A 1 19.03 -0.87 -9.32
N THR A 2 19.04 -1.38 -8.10
CA THR A 2 18.72 -2.78 -7.78
C THR A 2 17.28 -3.05 -8.24
N GLU A 3 17.09 -4.06 -9.09
CA GLU A 3 15.77 -4.47 -9.58
C GLU A 3 14.83 -4.93 -8.44
N ASP A 4 15.38 -5.10 -7.24
CA ASP A 4 14.72 -5.63 -6.04
C ASP A 4 14.16 -4.57 -5.08
N GLN A 5 14.20 -3.29 -5.44
CA GLN A 5 13.75 -2.20 -4.56
C GLN A 5 12.70 -1.32 -5.24
N TYR A 6 11.76 -0.85 -4.45
CA TYR A 6 10.74 0.11 -4.88
C TYR A 6 10.81 1.36 -4.02
N GLU A 7 10.73 2.52 -4.64
CA GLU A 7 10.60 3.78 -3.93
C GLU A 7 9.76 4.79 -4.72
N ASP A 8 8.87 5.48 -4.00
CA ASP A 8 8.20 6.69 -4.43
C ASP A 8 8.05 7.68 -3.27
N SER A 9 7.34 8.78 -3.51
CA SER A 9 7.13 9.85 -2.53
C SER A 9 6.44 9.40 -1.23
N THR A 10 5.66 8.32 -1.27
CA THR A 10 4.82 7.83 -0.17
C THR A 10 5.20 6.43 0.33
N LEU A 11 5.89 5.63 -0.47
CA LEU A 11 6.15 4.23 -0.22
C LEU A 11 7.61 3.86 -0.50
N SER A 12 8.13 2.88 0.22
CA SER A 12 9.32 2.14 -0.21
C SER A 12 9.22 0.67 0.18
N VAL A 13 9.82 -0.19 -0.64
CA VAL A 13 10.01 -1.61 -0.36
C VAL A 13 11.51 -1.88 -0.41
N ASN A 14 12.02 -2.31 0.74
CA ASN A 14 13.40 -2.80 0.89
C ASN A 14 13.36 -4.33 1.11
N ALA A 15 14.52 -4.92 1.39
CA ALA A 15 14.67 -6.38 1.51
C ALA A 15 13.75 -7.04 2.55
N ASP A 16 13.38 -6.34 3.62
CA ASP A 16 12.62 -6.90 4.75
C ASP A 16 11.40 -6.06 5.16
N THR A 17 11.24 -4.85 4.60
CA THR A 17 10.30 -3.86 5.10
C THR A 17 9.59 -3.12 3.98
N LEU A 18 8.25 -3.05 4.09
CA LEU A 18 7.40 -2.08 3.39
C LEU A 18 7.25 -0.84 4.30
N THR A 19 7.76 0.30 3.86
CA THR A 19 7.59 1.59 4.55
C THR A 19 6.48 2.39 3.89
N ILE A 20 5.54 2.87 4.70
CA ILE A 20 4.40 3.69 4.29
C ILE A 20 4.50 5.03 4.99
N ARG A 21 4.86 6.08 4.25
CA ARG A 21 5.04 7.45 4.75
C ARG A 21 3.68 8.15 4.88
N GLY A 22 3.59 9.11 5.81
CA GLY A 22 2.35 9.84 6.06
C GLY A 22 1.22 8.93 6.55
N TYR A 23 1.54 7.84 7.25
CA TYR A 23 0.54 6.87 7.71
C TYR A 23 -0.21 7.39 8.94
N TYR A 24 0.51 7.80 9.99
CA TYR A 24 -0.10 8.17 11.27
C TYR A 24 -0.54 9.64 11.27
N PHE A 25 -1.87 9.83 11.30
CA PHE A 25 -2.49 11.14 11.51
C PHE A 25 -2.37 11.57 12.98
N PRO A 26 -2.13 12.85 13.31
CA PRO A 26 -1.83 13.98 12.42
C PRO A 26 -0.33 14.22 12.17
N TRP A 27 0.56 13.42 12.75
CA TRP A 27 2.01 13.71 12.80
C TRP A 27 2.81 13.23 11.58
N PHE A 28 2.14 12.82 10.50
CA PHE A 28 2.75 12.34 9.24
C PHE A 28 3.76 11.19 9.42
N GLY A 29 3.68 10.47 10.54
CA GLY A 29 4.60 9.38 10.87
C GLY A 29 4.53 8.24 9.87
N ALA A 30 5.66 7.56 9.64
CA ALA A 30 5.71 6.40 8.78
C ALA A 30 5.31 5.11 9.53
N LYS A 31 4.56 4.23 8.86
CA LYS A 31 4.36 2.85 9.30
C LYS A 31 5.39 1.97 8.59
N ARG A 32 6.14 1.19 9.37
CA ARG A 32 7.03 0.16 8.86
C ARG A 32 6.35 -1.19 9.04
N VAL A 33 6.14 -1.90 7.95
CA VAL A 33 5.51 -3.21 7.90
C VAL A 33 6.60 -4.23 7.56
N PRO A 34 6.97 -5.13 8.49
CA PRO A 34 7.84 -6.25 8.16
C PRO A 34 7.20 -7.10 7.06
N LEU A 35 7.94 -7.44 6.02
CA LEU A 35 7.43 -8.24 4.90
C LEU A 35 6.93 -9.62 5.36
N SER A 36 7.57 -10.19 6.39
CA SER A 36 7.14 -11.44 7.04
C SER A 36 5.78 -11.37 7.73
N SER A 37 5.26 -10.17 8.01
CA SER A 37 3.93 -9.99 8.61
C SER A 37 2.81 -9.92 7.57
N ILE A 38 3.15 -9.75 6.29
CA ILE A 38 2.16 -9.65 5.22
C ILE A 38 1.56 -11.03 4.98
N ARG A 39 0.23 -11.10 5.03
CA ARG A 39 -0.55 -12.32 4.84
C ARG A 39 -1.15 -12.39 3.44
N ILE A 40 -1.72 -11.29 2.96
CA ILE A 40 -2.36 -11.19 1.64
C ILE A 40 -2.17 -9.78 1.12
N VAL A 41 -1.89 -9.66 -0.19
CA VAL A 41 -1.94 -8.37 -0.89
C VAL A 41 -3.09 -8.41 -1.88
N THR A 42 -3.95 -7.39 -1.90
CA THR A 42 -5.02 -7.29 -2.90
C THR A 42 -4.83 -6.03 -3.73
N ARG A 43 -4.73 -6.19 -5.06
CA ARG A 43 -4.78 -5.11 -6.05
C ARG A 43 -6.24 -4.82 -6.38
N LEU A 44 -6.62 -3.55 -6.43
CA LEU A 44 -7.97 -3.12 -6.75
C LEU A 44 -7.99 -1.78 -7.50
N PRO A 45 -9.00 -1.53 -8.35
CA PRO A 45 -9.15 -0.24 -9.01
C PRO A 45 -9.58 0.86 -8.02
N LEU A 46 -9.00 2.06 -8.17
CA LEU A 46 -9.45 3.28 -7.50
C LEU A 46 -10.67 3.85 -8.24
N THR A 47 -11.84 3.39 -7.83
CA THR A 47 -13.11 3.97 -8.28
C THR A 47 -13.48 5.19 -7.43
N THR A 48 -14.39 6.03 -7.94
CA THR A 48 -14.92 7.20 -7.22
C THR A 48 -15.49 6.83 -5.84
N TRP A 49 -16.15 5.68 -5.75
CA TRP A 49 -16.71 5.12 -4.51
C TRP A 49 -15.70 4.28 -3.71
N GLY A 50 -14.65 3.77 -4.36
CA GLY A 50 -13.60 2.92 -3.78
C GLY A 50 -12.47 3.68 -3.07
N GLY A 51 -12.69 4.93 -2.66
CA GLY A 51 -11.70 5.69 -1.88
C GLY A 51 -10.75 6.57 -2.70
N ARG A 52 -11.00 6.80 -4.00
CA ARG A 52 -10.20 7.73 -4.83
C ARG A 52 -10.07 9.14 -4.23
N TRP A 53 -11.11 9.61 -3.56
CA TRP A 53 -11.14 10.92 -2.89
C TRP A 53 -10.63 10.88 -1.44
N ARG A 54 -10.25 9.71 -0.92
CA ARG A 54 -9.73 9.56 0.44
C ARG A 54 -8.27 9.98 0.50
N ILE A 55 -7.99 11.22 0.82
CA ILE A 55 -6.61 11.70 0.87
C ILE A 55 -5.82 11.11 2.06
N TRP A 56 -6.45 10.92 3.23
CA TRP A 56 -5.83 10.32 4.42
C TRP A 56 -6.88 9.68 5.34
N GLY A 57 -6.51 8.63 6.07
CA GLY A 57 -7.34 8.00 7.09
C GLY A 57 -8.32 6.99 6.53
N SER A 58 -9.45 6.80 7.21
CA SER A 58 -10.45 5.80 6.82
C SER A 58 -11.88 6.31 6.89
N THR A 59 -12.79 5.58 6.24
CA THR A 59 -14.25 5.65 6.40
C THR A 59 -14.85 4.29 6.68
N THR A 60 -14.02 3.27 6.80
CA THR A 60 -14.44 1.90 7.14
C THR A 60 -13.60 1.44 8.32
N LEU A 61 -14.12 0.50 9.11
CA LEU A 61 -13.34 -0.07 10.21
C LEU A 61 -12.28 -1.08 9.74
N GLN A 62 -12.13 -1.28 8.42
CA GLN A 62 -11.31 -2.33 7.82
C GLN A 62 -9.99 -1.83 7.20
N TYR A 63 -9.94 -0.60 6.71
CA TYR A 63 -8.79 -0.08 5.96
C TYR A 63 -8.28 1.23 6.55
N TRP A 64 -7.02 1.60 6.28
CA TRP A 64 -6.49 2.93 6.60
C TRP A 64 -5.59 3.43 5.47
N ALA A 65 -5.99 4.52 4.83
CA ALA A 65 -5.22 5.14 3.77
C ALA A 65 -4.15 6.04 4.34
N ASN A 66 -2.90 5.92 3.89
CA ASN A 66 -1.88 6.92 4.19
C ASN A 66 -2.14 8.22 3.44
N LEU A 67 -1.53 9.31 3.90
CA LEU A 67 -1.63 10.60 3.22
C LEU A 67 -1.06 10.51 1.79
N ASP A 68 -1.93 10.73 0.81
CA ASP A 68 -1.56 10.82 -0.61
C ASP A 68 -2.42 11.86 -1.32
N VAL A 69 -1.88 13.06 -1.45
CA VAL A 69 -2.54 14.19 -2.13
C VAL A 69 -2.73 13.97 -3.62
N ARG A 70 -2.00 13.01 -4.22
CA ARG A 70 -2.08 12.67 -5.64
C ARG A 70 -3.03 11.49 -5.89
N ARG A 71 -3.65 10.91 -4.86
CA ARG A 71 -4.52 9.72 -4.98
C ARG A 71 -5.65 9.90 -5.99
N THR A 72 -6.20 11.10 -6.11
CA THR A 72 -7.27 11.41 -7.07
C THR A 72 -6.86 11.29 -8.53
N ARG A 73 -5.55 11.26 -8.82
CA ARG A 73 -4.98 11.08 -10.16
C ARG A 73 -4.55 9.64 -10.44
N LYS A 74 -4.66 8.76 -9.46
CA LYS A 74 -4.28 7.33 -9.55
C LYS A 74 -5.53 6.49 -9.82
N ASP A 75 -5.32 5.34 -10.43
CA ASP A 75 -6.37 4.38 -10.82
C ASP A 75 -6.23 3.02 -10.13
N THR A 76 -5.12 2.79 -9.41
CA THR A 76 -4.79 1.52 -8.79
C THR A 76 -4.44 1.71 -7.32
N ALA A 77 -4.99 0.85 -6.47
CA ALA A 77 -4.66 0.76 -5.05
C ALA A 77 -4.32 -0.67 -4.65
N PHE A 78 -3.73 -0.80 -3.47
CA PHE A 78 -3.48 -2.07 -2.83
C PHE A 78 -3.96 -2.02 -1.38
N THR A 79 -4.58 -3.11 -0.92
CA THR A 79 -4.74 -3.39 0.51
C THR A 79 -3.72 -4.43 0.94
N VAL A 80 -3.06 -4.19 2.06
CA VAL A 80 -2.05 -5.09 2.63
C VAL A 80 -2.61 -5.68 3.92
N ASP A 81 -2.96 -6.96 3.92
CA ASP A 81 -3.32 -7.66 5.15
C ASP A 81 -2.05 -8.03 5.93
N ILE A 82 -1.96 -7.53 7.15
CA ILE A 82 -0.84 -7.76 8.07
C ILE A 82 -1.26 -8.52 9.34
N GLY A 83 -2.46 -9.12 9.32
CA GLY A 83 -3.06 -9.80 10.47
C GLY A 83 -3.65 -8.88 11.54
N ALA A 84 -3.80 -7.60 11.24
CA ALA A 84 -4.39 -6.59 12.13
C ALA A 84 -5.83 -6.25 11.69
N SER A 85 -6.63 -5.73 12.63
CA SER A 85 -8.02 -5.32 12.34
C SER A 85 -8.13 -4.23 11.26
N ILE A 86 -7.09 -3.44 11.07
CA ILE A 86 -7.03 -2.35 10.09
C ILE A 86 -5.89 -2.61 9.12
N MET A 87 -6.24 -2.79 7.85
CA MET A 87 -5.31 -3.04 6.75
C MET A 87 -4.83 -1.72 6.13
N PRO A 88 -3.51 -1.54 5.94
CA PRO A 88 -3.01 -0.45 5.11
C PRO A 88 -3.64 -0.43 3.71
N PHE A 89 -4.12 0.74 3.31
CA PHE A 89 -4.59 1.05 1.97
C PHE A 89 -3.61 2.01 1.31
N ILE A 90 -2.92 1.55 0.27
CA ILE A 90 -1.78 2.25 -0.32
C ILE A 90 -1.96 2.42 -1.83
N THR A 91 -1.36 3.48 -2.37
CA THR A 91 -1.56 3.91 -3.76
C THR A 91 -0.20 4.27 -4.37
N PRO A 92 0.59 3.27 -4.78
CA PRO A 92 1.91 3.50 -5.37
C PRO A 92 1.84 4.36 -6.63
N GLU A 93 2.87 5.18 -6.86
CA GLU A 93 2.98 5.97 -8.10
C GLU A 93 3.20 5.08 -9.34
N ARG A 94 3.87 3.94 -9.19
CA ARG A 94 4.15 2.97 -10.27
C ARG A 94 3.63 1.59 -9.87
N PRO A 95 2.30 1.32 -10.01
CA PRO A 95 1.66 0.14 -9.43
C PRO A 95 2.25 -1.18 -9.91
N ASP A 96 2.56 -1.30 -11.20
CA ASP A 96 3.09 -2.55 -11.76
C ASP A 96 4.55 -2.81 -11.33
N GLN A 97 5.33 -1.75 -11.12
CA GLN A 97 6.67 -1.89 -10.54
C GLN A 97 6.59 -2.27 -9.06
N PHE A 98 5.72 -1.59 -8.30
CA PHE A 98 5.49 -1.89 -6.88
C PHE A 98 5.10 -3.35 -6.69
N GLU A 99 4.12 -3.83 -7.45
CA GLU A 99 3.66 -5.20 -7.35
C GLU A 99 4.75 -6.21 -7.70
N ARG A 100 5.51 -5.99 -8.79
CA ARG A 100 6.62 -6.88 -9.16
C ARG A 100 7.66 -6.98 -8.06
N VAL A 101 8.11 -5.84 -7.51
CA VAL A 101 9.12 -5.80 -6.44
C VAL A 101 8.58 -6.49 -5.18
N LEU A 102 7.34 -6.19 -4.78
CA LEU A 102 6.78 -6.78 -3.56
C LEU A 102 6.58 -8.30 -3.72
N ARG A 103 6.09 -8.77 -4.87
CA ARG A 103 5.97 -10.21 -5.15
C ARG A 103 7.32 -10.94 -5.07
N ALA A 104 8.38 -10.32 -5.61
CA ALA A 104 9.72 -10.90 -5.53
C ALA A 104 10.21 -10.98 -4.07
N ALA A 105 9.90 -9.97 -3.25
CA ALA A 105 10.30 -9.93 -1.85
C ALA A 105 9.47 -10.85 -0.93
N VAL A 106 8.22 -11.18 -1.31
CA VAL A 106 7.33 -12.08 -0.56
C VAL A 106 6.73 -13.19 -1.45
N PRO A 107 7.54 -14.13 -1.96
CA PRO A 107 7.11 -15.10 -2.97
C PRO A 107 6.02 -16.07 -2.51
N ALA A 108 5.88 -16.28 -1.20
CA ALA A 108 4.86 -17.15 -0.61
C ALA A 108 3.53 -16.43 -0.30
N VAL A 109 3.49 -15.10 -0.39
CA VAL A 109 2.29 -14.31 -0.05
C VAL A 109 1.32 -14.31 -1.24
N PRO A 110 0.04 -14.66 -1.04
CA PRO A 110 -0.98 -14.53 -2.07
C PRO A 110 -1.19 -13.08 -2.51
N PHE A 111 -1.29 -12.88 -3.82
CA PHE A 111 -1.72 -11.62 -4.41
C PHE A 111 -3.02 -11.84 -5.18
N VAL A 112 -4.04 -11.11 -4.78
CA VAL A 112 -5.38 -11.17 -5.37
C VAL A 112 -5.62 -9.92 -6.20
N VAL A 113 -6.26 -10.07 -7.36
CA VAL A 113 -6.73 -8.94 -8.17
C VAL A 113 -8.25 -8.90 -8.08
N LYS A 114 -8.80 -7.75 -7.66
CA LYS A 114 -10.24 -7.48 -7.71
C LYS A 114 -10.54 -6.61 -8.93
N SER A 115 -11.55 -7.00 -9.69
CA SER A 115 -12.08 -6.26 -10.84
C SER A 115 -13.11 -5.21 -10.42
#